data_AF-A0A1Q7REF3-F1
#
_entry.id   AF-A0A1Q7REF3-F1
#
_cell.length_a   1.000
_cell.length_b   1.000
_cell.length_c   1.000
_cell.angle_alpha   90.00
_cell.angle_beta   90.00
_cell.angle_gamma   90.00
#
_symmetry.space_group_name_H-M   'P 1'
#
loop_
_entity.id
_entity.type
_entity.pdbx_description
1 polymer ?
#
loop_
_entity_poly.entity_id
_entity_poly.type
_entity_poly.pdbx_seq_one_letter_code
_entity_poly.pdbx_strand_id
1 'polypeptide(L)'
;MENVSHTLAGFVLARGGLEKTTPLAATALVVGANLPDVDLAWSSFKSALVYFHYHRGWTHSLPGAAVLTVLLWAVLLGVGRWVPARRSGSGARRRPLPLLAAAAIGVGSHLLMDAANSYGVRPLLPWSDRWMYGDLWVIVDPWLWLFLGGTVYMTGEGGRRRDRVWSMGAAAAAIVVLGTPVVPAVCRAAWAAGLLLTVGISRVAARRPPAARRSRIALAGLALTLGYAGLCLASHHAALARLERAISNDPGSAAGVVAALPLPADPVRWEGIVADDHTIRHRTFGALPDLDPKAGSWIAYRRNFDDPSVRSTLESCAGRVVLEFFRFPFATIEDEPDGGRSVVLRDARYTRRGRGFAVFSARLAADGAPVIDPGGCP
;
A
#
# COMPACT_ATOMS: atom_id res chain seq x y z
N MET A 1 -1.31 -1.72 -0.03
CA MET A 1 -0.34 -2.00 -1.10
C MET A 1 -1.14 -2.43 -2.32
N GLU A 2 -0.65 -2.19 -3.52
CA GLU A 2 -1.36 -2.63 -4.73
C GLU A 2 -1.20 -4.14 -5.02
N ASN A 3 -2.15 -4.72 -5.76
CA ASN A 3 -2.29 -6.18 -5.98
C ASN A 3 -1.14 -6.86 -6.73
N VAL A 4 -0.37 -6.13 -7.55
CA VAL A 4 0.82 -6.67 -8.21
C VAL A 4 1.87 -7.04 -7.17
N SER A 5 2.15 -6.18 -6.19
CA SER A 5 3.10 -6.46 -5.10
C SER A 5 2.67 -7.66 -4.28
N HIS A 6 1.38 -7.76 -3.94
CA HIS A 6 0.80 -8.90 -3.24
C HIS A 6 0.95 -10.21 -4.03
N THR A 7 0.65 -10.17 -5.32
CA THR A 7 0.83 -11.30 -6.23
C THR A 7 2.29 -11.73 -6.31
N LEU A 8 3.21 -10.78 -6.46
CA LEU A 8 4.65 -11.04 -6.50
C LEU A 8 5.14 -11.64 -5.18
N ALA A 9 4.69 -11.13 -4.03
CA ALA A 9 5.01 -11.68 -2.71
C ALA A 9 4.54 -13.14 -2.58
N GLY A 10 3.29 -13.43 -2.95
CA GLY A 10 2.74 -14.80 -2.96
C GLY A 10 3.56 -15.76 -3.85
N PHE A 11 3.99 -15.30 -5.03
CA PHE A 11 4.86 -16.08 -5.91
C PHE A 11 6.25 -16.32 -5.31
N VAL A 12 6.87 -15.29 -4.73
CA VAL A 12 8.20 -15.42 -4.12
C VAL A 12 8.16 -16.36 -2.91
N LEU A 13 7.14 -16.25 -2.06
CA LEU A 13 6.90 -17.18 -0.95
C LEU A 13 6.73 -18.63 -1.44
N ALA A 14 5.97 -18.83 -2.52
CA ALA A 14 5.82 -20.15 -3.14
C ALA A 14 7.17 -20.71 -3.62
N ARG A 15 7.95 -19.90 -4.35
CA ARG A 15 9.28 -20.28 -4.87
C ARG A 15 10.32 -20.50 -3.77
N GLY A 16 10.18 -19.83 -2.64
CA GLY A 16 11.02 -20.02 -1.44
C GLY A 16 11.01 -21.45 -0.91
N GLY A 17 9.99 -22.24 -1.26
CA GLY A 17 9.91 -23.67 -0.95
C GLY A 17 8.52 -24.11 -0.51
N LEU A 18 7.63 -23.17 -0.18
CA LEU A 18 6.28 -23.48 0.29
C LEU A 18 5.45 -24.21 -0.77
N GLU A 19 5.72 -24.01 -2.08
CA GLU A 19 5.07 -24.73 -3.17
C GLU A 19 5.25 -26.27 -3.11
N LYS A 20 6.28 -26.74 -2.38
CA LYS A 20 6.61 -28.17 -2.24
C LYS A 20 5.85 -28.87 -1.11
N THR A 21 5.19 -28.11 -0.22
CA THR A 21 4.60 -28.65 1.02
C THR A 21 3.34 -29.47 0.78
N THR A 22 2.54 -29.10 -0.21
CA THR A 22 1.30 -29.78 -0.59
C THR A 22 0.87 -29.34 -2.00
N PRO A 23 0.13 -30.16 -2.76
CA PRO A 23 -0.51 -29.70 -3.99
C PRO A 23 -1.35 -28.43 -3.76
N LEU A 24 -1.37 -27.53 -4.74
CA LEU A 24 -2.04 -26.23 -4.70
C LEU A 24 -1.49 -25.19 -3.70
N ALA A 25 -0.38 -25.46 -3.00
CA ALA A 25 0.22 -24.49 -2.09
C ALA A 25 0.58 -23.15 -2.77
N ALA A 26 1.13 -23.19 -4.00
CA ALA A 26 1.41 -21.98 -4.77
C ALA A 26 0.13 -21.19 -5.09
N THR A 27 -0.96 -21.88 -5.43
CA THR A 27 -2.27 -21.25 -5.66
C THR A 27 -2.80 -20.63 -4.38
N ALA A 28 -2.71 -21.33 -3.24
CA ALA A 28 -3.14 -20.81 -1.95
C ALA A 28 -2.39 -19.52 -1.56
N LEU A 29 -1.07 -19.47 -1.81
CA LEU A 29 -0.25 -18.29 -1.52
C LEU A 29 -0.59 -17.11 -2.41
N VAL A 30 -0.68 -17.31 -3.73
CA VAL A 30 -0.94 -16.22 -4.70
C VAL A 30 -2.36 -15.70 -4.60
N VAL A 31 -3.35 -16.60 -4.49
CA VAL A 31 -4.76 -16.21 -4.33
C VAL A 31 -4.99 -15.62 -2.94
N GLY A 32 -4.44 -16.24 -1.89
CA GLY A 32 -4.54 -15.76 -0.52
C GLY A 32 -3.96 -14.35 -0.36
N ALA A 33 -2.83 -14.06 -1.00
CA ALA A 33 -2.23 -12.73 -0.99
C ALA A 33 -3.09 -11.63 -1.64
N ASN A 34 -4.13 -11.96 -2.39
CA ASN A 34 -5.05 -10.98 -2.99
C ASN A 34 -6.46 -11.04 -2.40
N LEU A 35 -6.77 -12.07 -1.60
CA LEU A 35 -8.12 -12.33 -1.16
C LEU A 35 -8.73 -11.24 -0.26
N PRO A 36 -7.96 -10.54 0.61
CA PRO A 36 -8.51 -9.42 1.38
C PRO A 36 -9.09 -8.29 0.52
N ASP A 37 -8.53 -8.06 -0.67
CA ASP A 37 -9.01 -7.04 -1.64
C ASP A 37 -10.24 -7.49 -2.44
N VAL A 38 -10.86 -8.63 -2.10
CA VAL A 38 -12.13 -9.02 -2.73
C VAL A 38 -13.22 -7.96 -2.53
N ASP A 39 -13.07 -7.10 -1.52
CA ASP A 39 -13.92 -5.93 -1.27
C ASP A 39 -13.96 -4.92 -2.42
N LEU A 40 -12.88 -4.81 -3.19
CA LEU A 40 -12.81 -3.94 -4.36
C LEU A 40 -13.86 -4.28 -5.42
N ALA A 41 -14.33 -5.53 -5.46
CA ALA A 41 -15.35 -5.98 -6.41
C ALA A 41 -16.70 -5.26 -6.23
N TRP A 42 -17.01 -4.79 -5.01
CA TRP A 42 -18.22 -4.01 -4.73
C TRP A 42 -17.94 -2.57 -4.33
N SER A 43 -16.78 -2.30 -3.73
CA SER A 43 -16.47 -0.97 -3.18
C SER A 43 -16.05 0.04 -4.24
N SER A 44 -15.35 -0.41 -5.30
CA SER A 44 -14.73 0.50 -6.30
C SER A 44 -15.70 1.04 -7.34
N PHE A 45 -16.86 0.41 -7.55
CA PHE A 45 -17.74 0.71 -8.69
C PHE A 45 -19.01 1.48 -8.33
N LYS A 46 -19.27 1.74 -7.04
CA LYS A 46 -20.48 2.44 -6.58
C LYS A 46 -20.28 3.93 -6.41
N SER A 47 -19.42 4.33 -5.47
CA SER A 47 -19.10 5.73 -5.19
C SER A 47 -17.81 5.83 -4.37
N ALA A 48 -17.21 7.02 -4.30
CA ALA A 48 -16.06 7.27 -3.44
C ALA A 48 -16.38 6.99 -1.96
N LEU A 49 -17.60 7.30 -1.51
CA LEU A 49 -18.05 7.04 -0.13
C LEU A 49 -18.11 5.55 0.19
N VAL A 50 -18.67 4.74 -0.72
CA VAL A 50 -18.69 3.27 -0.57
C VAL A 50 -17.26 2.73 -0.54
N TYR A 51 -16.36 3.23 -1.39
CA TYR A 51 -14.96 2.86 -1.36
C TYR A 51 -14.31 3.20 0.00
N PHE A 52 -14.48 4.44 0.50
CA PHE A 52 -13.89 4.87 1.77
C PHE A 52 -14.39 4.08 2.98
N HIS A 53 -15.67 3.69 2.98
CA HIS A 53 -16.24 2.92 4.08
C HIS A 53 -15.83 1.44 4.04
N TYR A 54 -15.99 0.78 2.89
CA TYR A 54 -15.83 -0.67 2.79
C TYR A 54 -14.40 -1.12 2.53
N HIS A 55 -13.62 -0.37 1.75
CA HIS A 55 -12.26 -0.82 1.43
C HIS A 55 -11.38 -0.77 2.68
N ARG A 56 -10.67 -1.87 2.95
CA ARG A 56 -9.94 -2.09 4.23
C ARG A 56 -10.83 -2.05 5.47
N GLY A 57 -12.09 -2.46 5.29
CA GLY A 57 -12.99 -2.81 6.37
C GLY A 57 -12.75 -4.25 6.84
N TRP A 58 -13.83 -4.99 6.96
CA TRP A 58 -13.85 -6.34 7.53
C TRP A 58 -12.88 -7.33 6.89
N THR A 59 -12.67 -7.30 5.58
CA THR A 59 -11.78 -8.25 4.89
C THR A 59 -10.31 -8.12 5.31
N HIS A 60 -9.93 -6.98 5.90
CA HIS A 60 -8.58 -6.68 6.38
C HIS A 60 -8.45 -6.77 7.91
N SER A 61 -9.50 -7.22 8.61
CA SER A 61 -9.45 -7.48 10.06
C SER A 61 -8.92 -8.88 10.36
N LEU A 62 -8.46 -9.13 11.59
CA LEU A 62 -8.01 -10.48 12.00
C LEU A 62 -9.14 -11.52 11.89
N PRO A 63 -10.39 -11.26 12.35
CA PRO A 63 -11.50 -12.17 12.12
C PRO A 63 -11.82 -12.38 10.64
N GLY A 64 -11.84 -11.31 9.84
CA GLY A 64 -12.13 -11.41 8.40
C GLY A 64 -11.06 -12.22 7.67
N ALA A 65 -9.79 -11.97 7.95
CA ALA A 65 -8.67 -12.73 7.42
C ALA A 65 -8.74 -14.22 7.80
N ALA A 66 -9.16 -14.55 9.03
CA ALA A 66 -9.36 -15.94 9.45
C ALA A 66 -10.49 -16.61 8.64
N VAL A 67 -11.62 -15.93 8.46
CA VAL A 67 -12.73 -16.43 7.64
C VAL A 67 -12.29 -16.63 6.19
N LEU A 68 -11.67 -15.64 5.57
CA LEU A 68 -11.15 -15.71 4.19
C LEU A 68 -10.15 -16.86 4.02
N THR A 69 -9.27 -17.07 5.00
CA THR A 69 -8.30 -18.17 5.02
C THR A 69 -9.00 -19.53 5.00
N VAL A 70 -10.01 -19.73 5.87
CA VAL A 70 -10.76 -21.00 5.95
C VAL A 70 -11.57 -21.23 4.67
N LEU A 71 -12.21 -20.19 4.12
CA LEU A 71 -12.95 -20.29 2.87
C LEU A 71 -12.05 -20.68 1.70
N LEU A 72 -10.91 -20.02 1.54
CA LEU A 72 -9.93 -20.35 0.50
C LEU A 72 -9.43 -21.80 0.64
N TRP A 73 -9.10 -22.19 1.88
CA TRP A 73 -8.68 -23.56 2.17
C TRP A 73 -9.75 -24.60 1.79
N ALA A 74 -11.02 -24.38 2.19
CA ALA A 74 -12.12 -25.28 1.87
C ALA A 74 -12.36 -25.39 0.36
N VAL A 75 -12.34 -24.26 -0.36
CA VAL A 75 -12.46 -24.23 -1.82
C VAL A 75 -11.32 -25.02 -2.48
N LEU A 76 -10.07 -24.83 -2.05
CA LEU A 76 -8.92 -25.53 -2.63
C LEU A 76 -8.92 -27.03 -2.30
N LEU A 77 -9.45 -27.44 -1.14
CA LEU A 77 -9.68 -28.86 -0.85
C LEU A 77 -10.73 -29.45 -1.81
N GLY A 78 -11.83 -28.72 -2.05
CA GLY A 78 -12.88 -29.09 -2.99
C GLY A 78 -12.33 -29.24 -4.41
N VAL A 79 -11.68 -28.20 -4.95
CA VAL A 79 -11.00 -28.20 -6.26
C VAL A 79 -9.97 -29.34 -6.33
N GLY A 80 -9.23 -29.54 -5.25
CA GLY A 80 -8.25 -30.60 -5.13
C GLY A 80 -8.82 -32.00 -5.39
N ARG A 81 -10.10 -32.26 -5.09
CA ARG A 81 -10.76 -33.55 -5.40
C ARG A 81 -10.85 -33.80 -6.91
N TRP A 82 -11.03 -32.75 -7.70
CA TRP A 82 -11.24 -32.81 -9.15
C TRP A 82 -9.95 -32.69 -9.96
N VAL A 83 -8.86 -32.15 -9.37
CA VAL A 83 -7.57 -31.98 -10.05
C VAL A 83 -6.69 -33.22 -9.85
N PRO A 84 -6.37 -34.01 -10.89
CA PRO A 84 -5.57 -35.23 -10.74
C PRO A 84 -4.18 -34.94 -10.13
N ALA A 85 -3.78 -35.75 -9.14
CA ALA A 85 -2.51 -35.57 -8.41
C ALA A 85 -1.26 -35.52 -9.31
N ARG A 86 -1.35 -36.08 -10.53
CA ARG A 86 -0.27 -36.12 -11.53
C ARG A 86 0.13 -34.75 -12.10
N ARG A 87 -0.72 -33.71 -12.01
CA ARG A 87 -0.39 -32.34 -12.45
C ARG A 87 0.42 -31.53 -11.43
N SER A 88 0.58 -32.01 -10.19
CA SER A 88 1.16 -31.21 -9.11
C SER A 88 2.69 -31.20 -9.07
N GLY A 89 3.39 -32.03 -9.85
CA GLY A 89 4.86 -32.04 -9.94
C GLY A 89 5.66 -32.33 -8.66
N SER A 90 5.01 -32.36 -7.49
CA SER A 90 5.66 -32.39 -6.17
C SER A 90 5.73 -33.78 -5.54
N GLY A 91 5.06 -34.78 -6.10
CA GLY A 91 4.93 -36.12 -5.48
C GLY A 91 4.28 -36.10 -4.08
N ALA A 92 3.90 -34.92 -3.57
CA ALA A 92 3.41 -34.73 -2.22
C ALA A 92 1.97 -35.23 -2.12
N ARG A 93 1.70 -36.09 -1.13
CA ARG A 93 0.32 -36.44 -0.76
C ARG A 93 -0.42 -35.16 -0.40
N ARG A 94 -1.68 -35.06 -0.82
CA ARG A 94 -2.56 -33.95 -0.43
C ARG A 94 -2.66 -33.93 1.09
N ARG A 95 -2.19 -32.85 1.70
CA ARG A 95 -2.24 -32.66 3.15
C ARG A 95 -3.08 -31.42 3.45
N PRO A 96 -4.18 -31.52 4.22
CA PRO A 96 -5.06 -30.40 4.49
C PRO A 96 -4.39 -29.32 5.34
N LEU A 97 -3.60 -29.69 6.35
CA LEU A 97 -2.97 -28.72 7.25
C LEU A 97 -1.90 -27.84 6.57
N PRO A 98 -0.95 -28.36 5.76
CA PRO A 98 -0.06 -27.51 4.99
C PRO A 98 -0.77 -26.61 3.97
N LEU A 99 -1.93 -27.03 3.45
CA LEU A 99 -2.71 -26.19 2.54
C LEU A 99 -3.36 -25.02 3.29
N LEU A 100 -3.89 -25.29 4.50
CA LEU A 100 -4.40 -24.25 5.39
C LEU A 100 -3.29 -23.26 5.77
N ALA A 101 -2.09 -23.77 6.12
CA ALA A 101 -0.94 -22.94 6.41
C ALA A 101 -0.53 -22.07 5.21
N ALA A 102 -0.51 -22.62 3.98
CA ALA A 102 -0.22 -21.86 2.78
C ALA A 102 -1.26 -20.75 2.50
N ALA A 103 -2.55 -21.04 2.72
CA ALA A 103 -3.61 -20.04 2.62
C ALA A 103 -3.45 -18.94 3.68
N ALA A 104 -3.18 -19.31 4.93
CA ALA A 104 -2.96 -18.38 6.04
C ALA A 104 -1.73 -17.49 5.80
N ILE A 105 -0.63 -18.04 5.28
CA ILE A 105 0.57 -17.28 4.92
C ILE A 105 0.27 -16.31 3.77
N GLY A 106 -0.50 -16.74 2.76
CA GLY A 106 -0.94 -15.87 1.67
C GLY A 106 -1.73 -14.67 2.19
N VAL A 107 -2.84 -14.92 2.89
CA VAL A 107 -3.69 -13.87 3.48
C VAL A 107 -2.92 -13.01 4.48
N GLY A 108 -2.11 -13.62 5.35
CA GLY A 108 -1.29 -12.90 6.31
C GLY A 108 -0.24 -12.01 5.68
N SER A 109 0.38 -12.43 4.56
CA SER A 109 1.35 -11.60 3.83
C SER A 109 0.71 -10.31 3.30
N HIS A 110 -0.55 -10.40 2.84
CA HIS A 110 -1.31 -9.24 2.41
C HIS A 110 -1.50 -8.26 3.58
N LEU A 111 -2.07 -8.72 4.70
CA LEU A 111 -2.33 -7.87 5.87
C LEU A 111 -1.04 -7.23 6.39
N LEU A 112 0.07 -7.95 6.41
CA LEU A 112 1.36 -7.43 6.85
C LEU A 112 1.87 -6.31 5.94
N MET A 113 1.83 -6.51 4.62
CA MET A 113 2.25 -5.50 3.65
C MET A 113 1.32 -4.27 3.66
N ASP A 114 0.04 -4.50 3.97
CA ASP A 114 -0.95 -3.44 4.08
C ASP A 114 -0.84 -2.63 5.37
N ALA A 115 -0.54 -3.28 6.49
CA ALA A 115 -0.25 -2.63 7.75
C ALA A 115 1.03 -1.78 7.70
N ALA A 116 2.02 -2.20 6.92
CA ALA A 116 3.31 -1.50 6.83
C ALA A 116 3.28 -0.19 6.03
N ASN A 117 2.24 0.07 5.22
CA ASN A 117 2.18 1.28 4.39
C ASN A 117 1.45 2.45 5.07
N SER A 118 1.43 3.60 4.38
CA SER A 118 0.78 4.84 4.87
C SER A 118 -0.74 4.90 4.71
N TYR A 119 -1.34 3.89 4.08
CA TYR A 119 -2.79 3.74 3.96
C TYR A 119 -3.37 3.04 5.20
N GLY A 120 -2.66 2.06 5.76
CA GLY A 120 -3.00 1.42 7.05
C GLY A 120 -4.10 0.36 6.99
N VAL A 121 -4.39 -0.26 8.14
CA VAL A 121 -5.41 -1.33 8.30
C VAL A 121 -6.14 -1.21 9.65
N ARG A 122 -7.26 -1.91 9.81
CA ARG A 122 -8.05 -1.99 11.05
C ARG A 122 -8.15 -3.44 11.55
N PRO A 123 -7.07 -3.98 12.15
CA PRO A 123 -6.97 -5.42 12.41
C PRO A 123 -7.93 -5.89 13.51
N LEU A 124 -8.38 -4.98 14.38
CA LEU A 124 -9.18 -5.28 15.56
C LEU A 124 -10.70 -5.11 15.35
N LEU A 125 -11.17 -4.89 14.12
CA LEU A 125 -12.61 -4.88 13.85
C LEU A 125 -13.25 -6.24 14.22
N PRO A 126 -14.46 -6.26 14.82
CA PRO A 126 -15.33 -5.10 15.12
C PRO A 126 -15.07 -4.45 16.49
N TRP A 127 -14.13 -4.97 17.28
CA TRP A 127 -13.93 -4.52 18.66
C TRP A 127 -13.28 -3.14 18.75
N SER A 128 -12.49 -2.76 17.74
CA SER A 128 -11.95 -1.40 17.60
C SER A 128 -11.86 -1.01 16.13
N ASP A 129 -12.31 0.20 15.83
CA ASP A 129 -12.25 0.88 14.54
C ASP A 129 -10.92 1.61 14.30
N ARG A 130 -9.98 1.55 15.27
CA ARG A 130 -8.72 2.27 15.21
C ARG A 130 -7.87 1.80 14.02
N TRP A 131 -7.51 2.75 13.17
CA TRP A 131 -6.52 2.54 12.13
C TRP A 131 -5.11 2.38 12.68
N MET A 132 -4.37 1.45 12.11
CA MET A 132 -2.95 1.24 12.34
C MET A 132 -2.19 1.55 11.06
N TYR A 133 -1.17 2.41 11.16
CA TYR A 133 -0.34 2.86 10.05
C TYR A 133 1.12 2.52 10.35
N GLY A 134 1.76 1.74 9.49
CA GLY A 134 3.18 1.47 9.58
C GLY A 134 4.03 2.60 9.00
N ASP A 135 3.50 3.33 8.01
CA ASP A 135 4.15 4.44 7.34
C ASP A 135 5.54 4.11 6.78
N LEU A 136 5.85 2.85 6.44
CA LEU A 136 7.19 2.44 5.98
C LEU A 136 7.40 2.57 4.47
N TRP A 137 6.35 2.38 3.67
CA TRP A 137 6.42 2.46 2.21
C TRP A 137 5.11 2.94 1.59
N VAL A 138 5.22 3.44 0.36
CA VAL A 138 4.07 3.88 -0.44
C VAL A 138 3.27 2.68 -0.97
N ILE A 139 2.03 2.91 -1.41
CA ILE A 139 1.16 1.86 -1.97
C ILE A 139 1.76 1.24 -3.24
N VAL A 140 2.48 2.05 -4.02
CA VAL A 140 3.15 1.68 -5.27
C VAL A 140 4.65 1.84 -5.06
N ASP A 141 5.33 0.77 -4.64
CA ASP A 141 6.73 0.81 -4.24
C ASP A 141 7.67 0.17 -5.29
N PRO A 142 8.52 0.97 -5.97
CA PRO A 142 9.39 0.43 -7.01
C PRO A 142 10.51 -0.48 -6.51
N TRP A 143 10.91 -0.41 -5.25
CA TRP A 143 11.91 -1.30 -4.67
C TRP A 143 11.32 -2.69 -4.43
N LEU A 144 10.09 -2.75 -3.90
CA LEU A 144 9.36 -4.02 -3.78
C LEU A 144 9.12 -4.66 -5.14
N TRP A 145 8.75 -3.88 -6.16
CA TRP A 145 8.64 -4.37 -7.54
C TRP A 145 9.96 -4.91 -8.09
N LEU A 146 11.07 -4.24 -7.82
CA LEU A 146 12.39 -4.71 -8.25
C LEU A 146 12.78 -6.01 -7.56
N PHE A 147 12.68 -6.09 -6.23
CA PHE A 147 13.10 -7.26 -5.47
C PHE A 147 12.20 -8.47 -5.72
N LEU A 148 10.88 -8.29 -5.60
CA LEU A 148 9.93 -9.39 -5.78
C LEU A 148 9.77 -9.73 -7.26
N GLY A 149 9.62 -8.74 -8.13
CA GLY A 149 9.49 -8.93 -9.58
C GLY A 149 10.76 -9.52 -10.19
N GLY A 150 11.94 -9.02 -9.80
CA GLY A 150 13.23 -9.55 -10.26
C GLY A 150 13.41 -11.01 -9.83
N THR A 151 12.98 -11.35 -8.62
CA THR A 151 12.97 -12.74 -8.13
C THR A 151 12.05 -13.63 -8.95
N VAL A 152 10.82 -13.19 -9.26
CA VAL A 152 9.90 -13.93 -10.13
C VAL A 152 10.50 -14.12 -11.53
N TYR A 153 11.11 -13.07 -12.09
CA TYR A 153 11.78 -13.13 -13.39
C TYR A 153 12.95 -14.14 -13.41
N MET A 154 13.81 -14.11 -12.40
CA MET A 154 14.99 -14.98 -12.30
C MET A 154 14.65 -16.44 -11.97
N THR A 155 13.50 -16.70 -11.34
CA THR A 155 13.03 -18.06 -11.04
C THR A 155 12.15 -18.66 -12.14
N GLY A 156 11.64 -17.83 -13.04
CA GLY A 156 10.80 -18.24 -14.17
C GLY A 156 11.57 -18.94 -15.29
N GLU A 157 10.86 -19.76 -16.07
CA GLU A 157 11.42 -20.39 -17.26
C GLU A 157 11.73 -19.33 -18.33
N GLY A 158 12.95 -19.40 -18.88
CA GLY A 158 13.41 -18.52 -19.94
C GLY A 158 12.56 -18.58 -21.19
N GLY A 159 12.47 -17.45 -21.90
CA GLY A 159 11.75 -17.36 -23.16
C GLY A 159 11.20 -15.96 -23.42
N ARG A 160 10.80 -15.72 -24.67
CA ARG A 160 10.34 -14.39 -25.13
C ARG A 160 9.15 -13.85 -24.34
N ARG A 161 8.20 -14.72 -23.95
CA ARG A 161 7.02 -14.30 -23.16
C ARG A 161 7.42 -13.77 -21.79
N ARG A 162 8.31 -14.49 -21.08
CA ARG A 162 8.83 -14.07 -19.78
C ARG A 162 9.52 -12.70 -19.90
N ASP A 163 10.40 -12.56 -20.89
CA ASP A 163 11.19 -11.35 -21.08
C ASP A 163 10.30 -10.15 -21.45
N ARG A 164 9.26 -10.36 -22.27
CA ARG A 164 8.25 -9.32 -22.56
C ARG A 164 7.49 -8.86 -21.33
N VAL A 165 7.00 -9.79 -20.50
CA VAL A 165 6.28 -9.45 -19.26
C VAL A 165 7.19 -8.67 -18.31
N TRP A 166 8.44 -9.10 -18.17
CA TRP A 166 9.44 -8.38 -17.39
C TRP A 166 9.69 -6.97 -17.93
N SER A 167 9.89 -6.83 -19.24
CA SER A 167 10.10 -5.51 -19.87
C SER A 167 8.91 -4.57 -19.67
N MET A 168 7.67 -5.07 -19.77
CA MET A 168 6.47 -4.27 -19.50
C MET A 168 6.41 -3.80 -18.04
N GLY A 169 6.64 -4.71 -17.09
CA GLY A 169 6.67 -4.36 -15.66
C GLY A 169 7.80 -3.39 -15.31
N ALA A 170 9.01 -3.62 -15.86
CA ALA A 170 10.14 -2.73 -15.67
C ALA A 170 9.91 -1.35 -16.29
N ALA A 171 9.23 -1.26 -17.44
CA ALA A 171 8.84 0.01 -18.05
C ALA A 171 7.83 0.78 -17.18
N ALA A 172 6.80 0.09 -16.67
CA ALA A 172 5.84 0.70 -15.75
C ALA A 172 6.53 1.22 -14.47
N ALA A 173 7.42 0.43 -13.89
CA ALA A 173 8.22 0.84 -12.74
C ALA A 173 9.16 2.00 -13.05
N ALA A 174 9.77 2.03 -14.23
CA ALA A 174 10.62 3.13 -14.68
C ALA A 174 9.84 4.44 -14.84
N ILE A 175 8.59 4.39 -15.31
CA ILE A 175 7.72 5.58 -15.35
C ILE A 175 7.55 6.17 -13.96
N VAL A 176 7.30 5.34 -12.94
CA VAL A 176 7.16 5.80 -11.55
C VAL A 176 8.47 6.40 -11.02
N VAL A 177 9.60 5.70 -11.19
CA VAL A 177 10.91 6.10 -10.63
C VAL A 177 11.50 7.33 -11.33
N LEU A 178 11.37 7.41 -12.66
CA LEU A 178 11.97 8.47 -13.47
C LEU A 178 11.01 9.66 -13.65
N GLY A 179 9.70 9.40 -13.69
CA GLY A 179 8.67 10.43 -13.89
C GLY A 179 8.32 11.21 -12.62
N THR A 180 8.68 10.71 -11.43
CA THR A 180 8.43 11.41 -10.16
C THR A 180 9.60 12.34 -9.82
N PRO A 181 9.42 13.69 -9.84
CA PRO A 181 10.51 14.64 -9.64
C PRO A 181 11.18 14.54 -8.27
N VAL A 182 10.44 14.10 -7.26
CA VAL A 182 10.88 13.99 -5.86
C VAL A 182 11.92 12.88 -5.66
N VAL A 183 12.00 11.89 -6.56
CA VAL A 183 12.94 10.77 -6.45
C VAL A 183 14.38 11.25 -6.66
N PRO A 184 15.30 11.05 -5.70
CA PRO A 184 16.70 11.46 -5.85
C PRO A 184 17.41 10.74 -7.00
N ALA A 185 18.37 11.43 -7.65
CA ALA A 185 19.17 10.85 -8.72
C ALA A 185 19.93 9.57 -8.31
N VAL A 186 20.42 9.54 -7.07
CA VAL A 186 21.09 8.34 -6.51
C VAL A 186 20.14 7.14 -6.42
N CYS A 187 18.88 7.36 -6.02
CA CYS A 187 17.86 6.30 -5.96
C CYS A 187 17.51 5.81 -7.37
N ARG A 188 17.36 6.72 -8.35
CA ARG A 188 17.15 6.35 -9.76
C ARG A 188 18.30 5.50 -10.30
N ALA A 189 19.55 5.92 -10.04
CA ALA A 189 20.74 5.20 -10.49
C ALA A 189 20.86 3.81 -9.84
N ALA A 190 20.65 3.72 -8.52
CA ALA A 190 20.67 2.46 -7.78
C ALA A 190 19.58 1.50 -8.26
N TRP A 191 18.37 2.00 -8.51
CA TRP A 191 17.26 1.21 -9.02
C TRP A 191 17.53 0.69 -10.44
N ALA A 192 18.05 1.55 -11.34
CA ALA A 192 18.45 1.17 -12.69
C ALA A 192 19.59 0.14 -12.69
N ALA A 193 20.59 0.29 -11.82
CA ALA A 193 21.65 -0.69 -11.62
C ALA A 193 21.07 -2.05 -11.17
N GLY A 194 20.09 -2.04 -10.26
CA GLY A 194 19.38 -3.24 -9.82
C GLY A 194 18.65 -3.98 -10.95
N LEU A 195 17.99 -3.25 -11.86
CA LEU A 195 17.40 -3.84 -13.07
C LEU A 195 18.46 -4.50 -13.97
N LEU A 196 19.55 -3.79 -14.23
CA LEU A 196 20.64 -4.30 -15.07
C LEU A 196 21.28 -5.55 -14.47
N LEU A 197 21.49 -5.57 -13.15
CA LEU A 197 21.99 -6.73 -12.41
C LEU A 197 21.01 -7.91 -12.53
N THR A 198 19.71 -7.68 -12.35
CA THR A 198 18.68 -8.72 -12.47
C THR A 198 18.68 -9.34 -13.88
N VAL A 199 18.77 -8.51 -14.91
CA VAL A 199 18.84 -8.98 -16.30
C VAL A 199 20.17 -9.71 -16.58
N GLY A 200 21.31 -9.16 -16.13
CA GLY A 200 22.63 -9.76 -16.30
C GLY A 200 22.73 -11.14 -15.67
N ILE A 201 22.31 -11.28 -14.40
CA ILE A 201 22.30 -12.56 -13.70
C ILE A 201 21.36 -13.56 -14.41
N SER A 202 20.19 -13.11 -14.87
CA SER A 202 19.23 -13.97 -15.58
C SER A 202 19.74 -14.46 -16.94
N ARG A 203 20.62 -13.70 -17.62
CA ARG A 203 21.22 -14.11 -18.91
C ARG A 203 22.36 -15.12 -18.76
N VAL A 204 23.14 -15.02 -17.69
CA VAL A 204 24.20 -15.99 -17.36
C VAL A 204 23.61 -17.26 -16.74
N ALA A 205 22.46 -17.14 -16.09
CA ALA A 205 21.73 -18.26 -15.53
C ALA A 205 21.22 -19.22 -16.62
N ALA A 206 21.23 -20.53 -16.30
CA ALA A 206 20.55 -21.54 -17.11
C ALA A 206 19.09 -21.11 -17.41
N ARG A 207 18.66 -21.30 -18.66
CA ARG A 207 17.29 -20.95 -19.14
C ARG A 207 16.18 -21.55 -18.28
N ARG A 208 16.44 -22.69 -17.62
CA ARG A 208 15.58 -23.25 -16.58
C ARG A 208 16.42 -23.57 -15.35
N PRO A 209 16.46 -22.70 -14.32
CA PRO A 209 17.24 -22.96 -13.12
C PRO A 209 16.69 -24.19 -12.39
N PRO A 210 17.57 -25.10 -11.88
CA PRO A 210 17.14 -26.23 -11.06
C PRO A 210 16.32 -25.78 -9.83
N ALA A 211 15.46 -26.66 -9.31
CA ALA A 211 14.55 -26.33 -8.22
C ALA A 211 15.26 -25.80 -6.96
N ALA A 212 16.43 -26.35 -6.61
CA ALA A 212 17.24 -25.87 -5.49
C ALA A 212 17.74 -24.43 -5.71
N ARG A 213 18.16 -24.10 -6.92
CA ARG A 213 18.62 -22.75 -7.27
C ARG A 213 17.47 -21.75 -7.26
N ARG A 214 16.28 -22.13 -7.73
CA ARG A 214 15.06 -21.28 -7.65
C ARG A 214 14.72 -20.92 -6.20
N SER A 215 14.75 -21.89 -5.29
CA SER A 215 14.48 -21.62 -3.88
C SER A 215 15.53 -20.70 -3.26
N ARG A 216 16.82 -20.85 -3.58
CA ARG A 216 17.86 -19.91 -3.10
C ARG A 216 17.66 -18.49 -3.64
N ILE A 217 17.33 -18.32 -4.92
CA ILE A 217 17.02 -17.01 -5.51
C ILE A 217 15.80 -16.39 -4.82
N ALA A 218 14.75 -17.18 -4.57
CA ALA A 218 13.56 -16.72 -3.87
C ALA A 218 13.83 -16.30 -2.42
N LEU A 219 14.63 -17.07 -1.68
CA LEU A 219 15.06 -16.71 -0.33
C LEU A 219 15.93 -15.45 -0.32
N ALA A 220 16.80 -15.26 -1.32
CA ALA A 220 17.56 -14.03 -1.47
C ALA A 220 16.64 -12.83 -1.76
N GLY A 221 15.62 -12.99 -2.61
CA GLY A 221 14.59 -11.97 -2.86
C GLY A 221 13.79 -11.59 -1.61
N LEU A 222 13.41 -12.59 -0.79
CA LEU A 222 12.77 -12.35 0.51
C LEU A 222 13.72 -11.63 1.47
N ALA A 223 14.99 -12.03 1.53
CA ALA A 223 15.99 -11.38 2.38
C ALA A 223 16.21 -9.92 1.97
N LEU A 224 16.26 -9.61 0.66
CA LEU A 224 16.32 -8.23 0.16
C LEU A 224 15.07 -7.43 0.55
N THR A 225 13.89 -8.04 0.43
CA THR A 225 12.62 -7.41 0.83
C THR A 225 12.58 -7.11 2.33
N LEU A 226 13.00 -8.06 3.17
CA LEU A 226 13.09 -7.88 4.62
C LEU A 226 14.18 -6.87 5.02
N GLY A 227 15.33 -6.88 4.34
CA GLY A 227 16.39 -5.89 4.54
C GLY A 227 15.93 -4.48 4.16
N TYR A 228 15.16 -4.35 3.08
CA TYR A 228 14.52 -3.09 2.70
C TYR A 228 13.50 -2.62 3.72
N ALA A 229 12.65 -3.52 4.23
CA ALA A 229 11.72 -3.22 5.32
C ALA A 229 12.47 -2.73 6.58
N GLY A 230 13.56 -3.40 6.95
CA GLY A 230 14.41 -3.00 8.07
C GLY A 230 15.07 -1.64 7.87
N LEU A 231 15.56 -1.35 6.66
CA LEU A 231 16.09 -0.04 6.29
C LEU A 231 15.01 1.05 6.44
N CYS A 232 13.82 0.82 5.87
CA CYS A 232 12.72 1.77 5.96
C CYS A 232 12.29 1.99 7.41
N LEU A 233 12.20 0.94 8.22
CA LEU A 233 11.86 1.04 9.64
C LEU A 233 12.88 1.86 10.43
N ALA A 234 14.17 1.58 10.27
CA ALA A 234 15.23 2.32 10.96
C ALA A 234 15.27 3.79 10.52
N SER A 235 15.16 4.02 9.21
CA SER A 235 15.11 5.34 8.59
C SER A 235 13.91 6.16 9.05
N HIS A 236 12.72 5.55 9.07
CA HIS A 236 11.47 6.13 9.53
C HIS A 236 11.57 6.55 11.00
N HIS A 237 12.06 5.64 11.86
CA HIS A 237 12.23 5.93 13.28
C HIS A 237 13.18 7.10 13.53
N ALA A 238 14.30 7.15 12.80
CA ALA A 238 15.24 8.27 12.87
C ALA A 238 14.61 9.59 12.40
N ALA A 239 13.89 9.58 11.29
CA ALA A 239 13.21 10.76 10.77
C ALA A 239 12.11 11.27 11.70
N LEU A 240 11.27 10.38 12.25
CA LEU A 240 10.22 10.73 13.18
C LEU A 240 10.78 11.35 14.47
N ALA A 241 11.82 10.75 15.07
CA ALA A 241 12.48 11.29 16.24
C ALA A 241 13.15 12.66 15.99
N ARG A 242 13.58 12.93 14.76
CA ARG A 242 14.09 14.26 14.36
C ARG A 242 12.94 15.27 14.20
N LEU A 243 11.85 14.85 13.57
CA LEU A 243 10.66 15.66 13.38
C LEU A 243 10.06 16.10 14.72
N GLU A 244 9.87 15.16 15.64
CA GLU A 244 9.36 15.44 16.99
C GLU A 244 10.26 16.42 17.75
N ARG A 245 11.59 16.26 17.68
CA ARG A 245 12.54 17.21 18.28
C ARG A 245 12.46 18.60 17.66
N ALA A 246 12.29 18.70 16.34
CA ALA A 246 12.15 19.98 15.66
C ALA A 246 10.88 20.72 16.09
N ILE A 247 9.79 19.99 16.31
CA ILE A 247 8.49 20.50 16.76
C ILE A 247 8.56 20.95 18.22
N SER A 248 9.15 20.15 19.11
CA SER A 248 9.26 20.49 20.53
C SER A 248 10.10 21.74 20.80
N ASN A 249 11.00 22.09 19.88
CA ASN A 249 11.84 23.28 19.97
C ASN A 249 11.21 24.53 19.34
N ASP A 250 10.04 24.40 18.69
CA ASP A 250 9.30 25.51 18.08
C ASP A 250 8.26 26.04 19.09
N PRO A 251 8.47 27.23 19.69
CA PRO A 251 7.60 27.77 20.75
C PRO A 251 6.15 28.00 20.33
N GLY A 252 5.87 28.03 19.02
CA GLY A 252 4.52 28.17 18.45
C GLY A 252 3.85 26.86 18.07
N SER A 253 4.50 25.71 18.27
CA SER A 253 3.93 24.43 17.85
C SER A 253 2.93 23.90 18.88
N ALA A 254 1.65 23.95 18.55
CA ALA A 254 0.60 23.27 19.30
C ALA A 254 0.84 21.75 19.35
N ALA A 255 0.34 21.10 20.40
CA ALA A 255 0.24 19.65 20.47
C ALA A 255 -0.61 19.16 19.29
N GLY A 256 -0.01 18.38 18.39
CA GLY A 256 -0.66 17.93 17.17
C GLY A 256 -0.26 16.51 16.81
N VAL A 257 -0.99 15.90 15.89
CA VAL A 257 -0.65 14.59 15.33
C VAL A 257 0.56 14.76 14.42
N VAL A 258 1.61 13.99 14.69
CA VAL A 258 2.85 13.98 13.93
C VAL A 258 2.98 12.66 13.17
N ALA A 259 3.44 12.71 11.93
CA ALA A 259 3.75 11.51 11.14
C ALA A 259 4.90 11.77 10.17
N ALA A 260 5.65 10.72 9.84
CA ALA A 260 6.66 10.72 8.79
C ALA A 260 6.22 9.77 7.67
N LEU A 261 5.72 10.32 6.57
CA LEU A 261 5.15 9.52 5.47
C LEU A 261 6.22 9.14 4.44
N PRO A 262 6.13 7.94 3.86
CA PRO A 262 7.10 7.46 2.87
C PRO A 262 6.99 8.24 1.56
N LEU A 263 8.14 8.45 0.92
CA LEU A 263 8.22 9.02 -0.42
C LEU A 263 8.44 7.91 -1.47
N PRO A 264 7.93 8.07 -2.71
CA PRO A 264 8.16 7.08 -3.75
C PRO A 264 9.64 6.82 -4.00
N ALA A 265 10.07 5.56 -3.95
CA ALA A 265 11.45 5.11 -4.22
C ALA A 265 12.57 5.76 -3.39
N ASP A 266 12.25 6.48 -2.31
CA ASP A 266 13.23 7.11 -1.43
C ASP A 266 13.08 6.55 0.00
N PRO A 267 13.93 5.59 0.42
CA PRO A 267 13.82 4.99 1.74
C PRO A 267 14.51 5.80 2.84
N VAL A 268 15.12 6.94 2.52
CA VAL A 268 15.93 7.73 3.47
C VAL A 268 15.42 9.14 3.70
N ARG A 269 14.42 9.57 2.94
CA ARG A 269 13.67 10.82 3.15
C ARG A 269 12.19 10.55 3.33
N TRP A 270 11.57 11.40 4.13
CA TRP A 270 10.20 11.25 4.60
C TRP A 270 9.48 12.58 4.49
N GLU A 271 8.20 12.54 4.22
CA GLU A 271 7.33 13.71 4.34
C GLU A 271 6.82 13.81 5.77
N GLY A 272 7.40 14.72 6.55
CA GLY A 272 6.91 15.05 7.87
C GLY A 272 5.61 15.84 7.77
N ILE A 273 4.56 15.38 8.47
CA ILE A 273 3.29 16.08 8.63
C ILE A 273 3.09 16.38 10.12
N VAL A 274 2.63 17.59 10.41
CA VAL A 274 2.22 18.06 11.73
C VAL A 274 0.83 18.66 11.57
N ALA A 275 -0.16 18.04 12.18
CA ALA A 275 -1.55 18.49 12.12
C ALA A 275 -2.05 18.85 13.52
N ASP A 276 -2.49 20.10 13.69
CA ASP A 276 -3.21 20.57 14.87
C ASP A 276 -4.69 20.81 14.53
N ASP A 277 -5.45 21.43 15.43
CA ASP A 277 -6.89 21.67 15.23
C ASP A 277 -7.19 22.65 14.08
N HIS A 278 -6.24 23.50 13.72
CA HIS A 278 -6.45 24.59 12.75
C HIS A 278 -5.64 24.43 11.47
N THR A 279 -4.48 23.78 11.52
CA THR A 279 -3.53 23.74 10.43
C THR A 279 -2.91 22.36 10.22
N ILE A 280 -2.53 22.08 8.98
CA ILE A 280 -1.69 20.97 8.58
C ILE A 280 -0.43 21.56 7.97
N ARG A 281 0.71 21.31 8.62
CA ARG A 281 2.03 21.70 8.14
C ARG A 281 2.75 20.47 7.63
N HIS A 282 3.44 20.60 6.51
CA HIS A 282 4.25 19.51 5.99
C HIS A 282 5.56 20.00 5.38
N ARG A 283 6.57 19.13 5.43
CA ARG A 283 7.90 19.35 4.88
C ARG A 283 8.61 18.01 4.71
N THR A 284 9.52 17.91 3.75
CA THR A 284 10.40 16.74 3.61
C THR A 284 11.61 16.82 4.56
N PHE A 285 11.91 15.71 5.23
CA PHE A 285 13.02 15.52 6.15
C PHE A 285 13.84 14.29 5.76
N GLY A 286 15.16 14.34 5.96
CA GLY A 286 16.00 13.15 5.89
C GLY A 286 15.97 12.35 7.21
N ALA A 287 16.27 11.06 7.13
CA ALA A 287 16.57 10.26 8.33
C ALA A 287 17.81 10.79 9.09
N LEU A 288 18.73 11.43 8.36
CA LEU A 288 19.95 12.06 8.88
C LEU A 288 20.04 13.53 8.40
N PRO A 289 20.68 14.44 9.17
CA PRO A 289 20.77 15.86 8.81
C PRO A 289 21.33 16.12 7.42
N ASP A 290 22.38 15.39 7.02
CA ASP A 290 23.02 15.54 5.71
C ASP A 290 22.12 15.09 4.54
N LEU A 291 21.04 14.37 4.84
CA LEU A 291 20.05 13.93 3.85
C LEU A 291 18.89 14.91 3.72
N ASP A 292 18.82 15.96 4.54
CA ASP A 292 17.77 16.96 4.45
C ASP A 292 17.80 17.66 3.08
N PRO A 293 16.64 17.96 2.48
CA PRO A 293 16.58 18.81 1.30
C PRO A 293 17.17 20.20 1.60
N LYS A 294 17.96 20.72 0.65
CA LYS A 294 18.70 22.00 0.78
C LYS A 294 17.79 23.23 1.00
N ALA A 295 16.51 23.12 0.71
CA ALA A 295 15.52 24.16 0.93
C ALA A 295 14.17 23.51 1.23
N GLY A 296 13.54 23.89 2.35
CA GLY A 296 12.19 23.48 2.66
C GLY A 296 11.66 24.36 3.78
N SER A 297 10.89 25.39 3.44
CA SER A 297 9.98 25.98 4.40
C SER A 297 8.87 24.99 4.69
N TRP A 298 8.27 25.09 5.87
CA TRP A 298 7.00 24.43 6.13
C TRP A 298 5.95 24.99 5.19
N ILE A 299 5.24 24.11 4.50
CA ILE A 299 4.03 24.48 3.76
C ILE A 299 2.85 24.20 4.71
N ALA A 300 1.98 25.19 4.88
CA ALA A 300 0.85 25.11 5.80
C ALA A 300 -0.47 25.25 5.07
N TYR A 301 -1.45 24.41 5.43
CA TYR A 301 -2.83 24.50 5.00
C TYR A 301 -3.72 24.73 6.21
N ARG A 302 -4.73 25.60 6.08
CA ARG A 302 -5.78 25.69 7.09
C ARG A 302 -6.75 24.52 6.93
N ARG A 303 -7.19 23.92 8.04
CA ARG A 303 -8.16 22.83 8.06
C ARG A 303 -9.57 23.31 7.72
N ASN A 304 -9.89 24.55 8.07
CA ASN A 304 -11.18 25.23 7.82
C ASN A 304 -12.38 24.55 8.51
N PHE A 305 -12.17 23.86 9.64
CA PHE A 305 -13.24 23.18 10.38
C PHE A 305 -14.10 24.14 11.23
N ASP A 306 -13.63 25.38 11.36
CA ASP A 306 -14.33 26.50 11.97
C ASP A 306 -15.41 27.11 11.05
N ASP A 307 -15.33 26.90 9.73
CA ASP A 307 -16.33 27.38 8.78
C ASP A 307 -17.68 26.63 8.93
N PRO A 308 -18.83 27.34 9.03
CA PRO A 308 -20.14 26.70 9.21
C PRO A 308 -20.52 25.71 8.10
N SER A 309 -20.20 26.01 6.84
CA SER A 309 -20.52 25.15 5.69
C SER A 309 -19.68 23.88 5.71
N VAL A 310 -18.40 24.01 6.09
CA VAL A 310 -17.51 22.86 6.28
C VAL A 310 -17.99 22.00 7.45
N ARG A 311 -18.30 22.60 8.61
CA ARG A 311 -18.80 21.87 9.78
C ARG A 311 -20.08 21.08 9.45
N SER A 312 -21.04 21.72 8.79
CA SER A 312 -22.27 21.06 8.34
C SER A 312 -21.97 19.90 7.38
N THR A 313 -20.99 20.04 6.49
CA THR A 313 -20.52 18.96 5.61
C THR A 313 -19.92 17.79 6.40
N LEU A 314 -19.10 18.06 7.42
CA LEU A 314 -18.48 17.05 8.26
C LEU A 314 -19.48 16.29 9.14
N GLU A 315 -20.53 16.96 9.61
CA GLU A 315 -21.61 16.37 10.42
C GLU A 315 -22.57 15.50 9.60
N SER A 316 -22.61 15.72 8.28
CA SER A 316 -23.40 14.90 7.36
C SER A 316 -22.92 13.45 7.33
N CYS A 317 -23.78 12.55 6.84
CA CYS A 317 -23.41 11.14 6.68
C CYS A 317 -22.14 10.95 5.83
N ALA A 318 -22.03 11.67 4.70
CA ALA A 318 -20.85 11.62 3.84
C ALA A 318 -19.59 12.13 4.55
N GLY A 319 -19.72 13.21 5.34
CA GLY A 319 -18.65 13.76 6.15
C GLY A 319 -18.08 12.75 7.15
N ARG A 320 -18.96 12.01 7.85
CA ARG A 320 -18.53 10.97 8.80
C ARG A 320 -17.76 9.84 8.13
N VAL A 321 -18.22 9.37 6.97
CA VAL A 321 -17.51 8.33 6.19
C VAL A 321 -16.15 8.84 5.71
N VAL A 322 -16.07 10.10 5.28
CA VAL A 322 -14.81 10.72 4.87
C VAL A 322 -13.84 10.80 6.06
N LEU A 323 -14.30 11.23 7.23
CA LEU A 323 -13.48 11.32 8.45
C LEU A 323 -13.07 9.96 9.01
N GLU A 324 -13.84 8.90 8.77
CA GLU A 324 -13.46 7.52 9.09
C GLU A 324 -12.21 7.09 8.28
N PHE A 325 -12.09 7.59 7.04
CA PHE A 325 -11.02 7.20 6.11
C PHE A 325 -9.82 8.17 6.11
N PHE A 326 -10.07 9.48 6.24
CA PHE A 326 -9.04 10.52 6.09
C PHE A 326 -8.23 10.68 7.37
N ARG A 327 -6.90 10.56 7.27
CA ARG A 327 -5.99 10.70 8.42
C ARG A 327 -5.63 12.15 8.69
N PHE A 328 -5.39 12.94 7.65
CA PHE A 328 -5.05 14.36 7.75
C PHE A 328 -6.03 15.22 6.93
N PRO A 329 -7.32 15.28 7.34
CA PRO A 329 -8.34 15.98 6.58
C PRO A 329 -8.24 17.50 6.72
N PHE A 330 -8.40 18.19 5.58
CA PHE A 330 -8.63 19.63 5.50
C PHE A 330 -9.69 19.94 4.43
N ALA A 331 -10.33 21.10 4.55
CA ALA A 331 -11.38 21.54 3.64
C ALA A 331 -11.00 22.83 2.91
N THR A 332 -11.52 23.01 1.71
CA THR A 332 -11.59 24.31 1.03
C THR A 332 -13.01 24.56 0.55
N ILE A 333 -13.38 25.83 0.40
CA ILE A 333 -14.59 26.23 -0.31
C ILE A 333 -14.16 26.70 -1.69
N GLU A 334 -14.71 26.09 -2.73
CA GLU A 334 -14.35 26.34 -4.12
C GLU A 334 -15.58 26.77 -4.91
N ASP A 335 -15.41 27.82 -5.73
CA ASP A 335 -16.41 28.26 -6.68
C ASP A 335 -16.49 27.26 -7.85
N GLU A 336 -17.71 26.89 -8.23
CA GLU A 336 -18.00 26.02 -9.36
C GLU A 336 -18.20 26.85 -10.65
N PRO A 337 -17.94 26.28 -11.84
CA PRO A 337 -18.06 27.01 -13.12
C PRO A 337 -19.45 27.59 -13.41
N ASP A 338 -20.49 27.04 -12.78
CA ASP A 338 -21.89 27.47 -12.93
C ASP A 338 -22.32 28.51 -11.88
N GLY A 339 -21.36 29.07 -11.13
CA GLY A 339 -21.61 30.08 -10.09
C GLY A 339 -22.02 29.50 -8.73
N GLY A 340 -22.07 28.16 -8.59
CA GLY A 340 -22.25 27.51 -7.30
C GLY A 340 -20.99 27.54 -6.43
N ARG A 341 -21.12 27.06 -5.19
CA ARG A 341 -19.98 26.80 -4.29
C ARG A 341 -19.99 25.34 -3.85
N SER A 342 -18.81 24.79 -3.59
CA SER A 342 -18.65 23.45 -3.05
C SER A 342 -17.67 23.44 -1.88
N VAL A 343 -17.94 22.59 -0.89
CA VAL A 343 -16.95 22.20 0.11
C VAL A 343 -16.18 21.02 -0.45
N VAL A 344 -14.86 21.14 -0.52
CA VAL A 344 -13.96 20.09 -0.99
C VAL A 344 -13.07 19.62 0.17
N LEU A 345 -13.34 18.41 0.65
CA LEU A 345 -12.55 17.72 1.66
C LEU A 345 -11.43 16.92 0.99
N ARG A 346 -10.22 17.01 1.55
CA ARG A 346 -9.03 16.30 1.05
C ARG A 346 -8.22 15.69 2.19
N ASP A 347 -7.55 14.58 1.90
CA ASP A 347 -6.51 14.03 2.78
C ASP A 347 -5.13 14.48 2.31
N ALA A 348 -4.40 15.19 3.18
CA ALA A 348 -3.06 15.72 2.91
C ALA A 348 -2.01 14.64 2.59
N ARG A 349 -2.28 13.36 2.89
CA ARG A 349 -1.46 12.20 2.46
C ARG A 349 -1.37 12.08 0.93
N TYR A 350 -2.46 12.38 0.22
CA TYR A 350 -2.61 12.00 -1.18
C TYR A 350 -2.86 13.19 -2.10
N THR A 351 -3.72 14.13 -1.71
CA THR A 351 -4.12 15.23 -2.57
C THR A 351 -4.11 16.55 -1.81
N ARG A 352 -3.19 17.44 -2.17
CA ARG A 352 -3.05 18.78 -1.53
C ARG A 352 -3.71 19.89 -2.34
N ARG A 353 -3.97 19.66 -3.62
CA ARG A 353 -4.65 20.59 -4.53
C ARG A 353 -5.39 19.80 -5.62
N GLY A 354 -6.49 20.37 -6.13
CA GLY A 354 -7.24 19.79 -7.23
C GLY A 354 -8.21 18.69 -6.79
N ARG A 355 -8.69 17.90 -7.75
CA ARG A 355 -9.58 16.76 -7.51
C ARG A 355 -8.83 15.47 -7.87
N GLY A 356 -9.04 14.39 -7.13
CA GLY A 356 -8.27 13.15 -7.27
C GLY A 356 -8.63 12.09 -6.23
N PHE A 357 -7.69 11.18 -5.95
CA PHE A 357 -7.86 10.17 -4.89
C PHE A 357 -7.92 10.82 -3.50
N ALA A 358 -8.72 10.25 -2.60
CA ALA A 358 -8.98 10.79 -1.26
C ALA A 358 -9.43 12.27 -1.28
N VAL A 359 -10.39 12.55 -2.16
CA VAL A 359 -11.11 13.83 -2.25
C VAL A 359 -12.61 13.55 -2.22
N PHE A 360 -13.35 14.34 -1.44
CA PHE A 360 -14.81 14.37 -1.46
C PHE A 360 -15.27 15.80 -1.65
N SER A 361 -16.30 16.01 -2.47
CA SER A 361 -16.88 17.33 -2.71
C SER A 361 -18.39 17.30 -2.53
N ALA A 362 -18.92 18.24 -1.74
CA ALA A 362 -20.35 18.47 -1.61
C ALA A 362 -20.67 19.89 -2.11
N ARG A 363 -21.63 20.00 -3.03
CA ARG A 363 -22.14 21.30 -3.46
C ARG A 363 -22.92 21.93 -2.32
N LEU A 364 -22.80 23.24 -2.14
CA LEU A 364 -23.58 23.99 -1.17
C LEU A 364 -24.88 24.50 -1.79
N ALA A 365 -25.98 24.36 -1.06
CA ALA A 365 -27.24 25.01 -1.36
C ALA A 365 -27.17 26.52 -1.07
N ALA A 366 -28.23 27.25 -1.41
CA ALA A 366 -28.28 28.71 -1.23
C ALA A 366 -28.17 29.15 0.24
N ASP A 367 -28.60 28.30 1.17
CA ASP A 367 -28.49 28.47 2.62
C ASP A 367 -27.11 28.06 3.18
N GLY A 368 -26.19 27.59 2.33
CA GLY A 368 -24.87 27.10 2.73
C GLY A 368 -24.86 25.66 3.25
N ALA A 369 -25.99 24.95 3.24
CA ALA A 369 -26.03 23.54 3.62
C ALA A 369 -25.46 22.64 2.50
N PRO A 370 -24.77 21.54 2.85
CA PRO A 370 -24.27 20.59 1.86
C PRO A 370 -25.41 19.80 1.22
N VAL A 371 -25.43 19.74 -0.10
CA VAL A 371 -26.31 18.87 -0.87
C VAL A 371 -25.68 17.48 -0.92
N ILE A 372 -26.22 16.56 -0.12
CA ILE A 372 -25.76 15.16 -0.02
C ILE A 372 -26.83 14.25 -0.61
N ASP A 373 -26.44 13.36 -1.52
CA ASP A 373 -27.30 12.29 -2.00
C ASP A 373 -27.51 11.24 -0.90
N PRO A 374 -28.73 11.06 -0.36
CA PRO A 374 -29.01 10.07 0.69
C PRO A 374 -28.75 8.63 0.21
N GLY A 375 -28.92 8.35 -1.09
CA GLY A 375 -28.66 7.04 -1.67
C GLY A 375 -27.18 6.70 -1.84
N GLY A 376 -26.30 7.71 -1.72
CA GLY A 376 -24.85 7.57 -1.81
C GLY A 376 -24.15 7.21 -0.49
N CYS A 377 -24.91 7.15 0.61
CA CYS A 377 -24.41 6.95 1.96
C CYS A 377 -24.41 5.47 2.38
N PRO A 378 -23.23 4.86 2.62
CA PRO A 378 -23.10 3.45 2.97
C PRO A 378 -23.50 3.11 4.41
#